data_AF-A0A2T6BN34-F1
#
_entry.id   AF-A0A2T6BN34-F1
#
_cell.length_a   1.000
_cell.length_b   1.000
_cell.length_c   1.000
_cell.angle_alpha   90.00
_cell.angle_beta   90.00
_cell.angle_gamma   90.00
#
_symmetry.space_group_name_H-M   'P 1'
#
loop_
_entity.id
_entity.type
_entity.pdbx_description
1 polymer ?
#
loop_
_entity_poly.entity_id
_entity_poly.type
_entity_poly.pdbx_seq_one_letter_code
_entity_poly.pdbx_strand_id
1 'polypeptide(L)'
;MIEFLPKDVADELAKARIAQQAKKTRLRVEVGDEMIPLVRLTSTHFAISKDLAPRLRGLVDIYDGSRHLYQALVVATSFDGDAVVFEFKRNTATCTGPALDFERDENAPVALLPN
;
A
#
# COMPACT_ATOMS: atom_id res chain seq x y z
N MET A 1 21.64 -35.44 -3.03
CA MET A 1 20.66 -34.34 -3.25
C MET A 1 20.09 -34.01 -1.88
N ILE A 2 20.16 -32.75 -1.43
CA ILE A 2 19.48 -32.33 -0.20
C ILE A 2 18.01 -32.13 -0.58
N GLU A 3 17.18 -33.11 -0.24
CA GLU A 3 15.74 -33.08 -0.53
C GLU A 3 14.94 -32.27 0.52
N PHE A 4 15.60 -31.81 1.58
CA PHE A 4 14.96 -31.09 2.68
C PHE A 4 15.79 -29.90 3.11
N LEU A 5 15.26 -28.70 2.91
CA LEU A 5 15.85 -27.47 3.44
C LEU A 5 15.52 -27.39 4.94
N PRO A 6 16.52 -27.21 5.83
CA PRO A 6 16.25 -26.97 7.24
C PRO A 6 15.33 -25.76 7.41
N LYS A 7 14.38 -25.85 8.35
CA LYS A 7 13.35 -24.81 8.55
C LYS A 7 13.97 -23.43 8.78
N ASP A 8 15.01 -23.35 9.59
CA ASP A 8 15.68 -22.08 9.89
C ASP A 8 16.22 -21.39 8.62
N VAL A 9 16.81 -22.17 7.71
CA VAL A 9 17.34 -21.65 6.44
C VAL A 9 16.20 -21.23 5.49
N ALA A 10 15.10 -21.98 5.48
CA ALA A 10 13.92 -21.65 4.68
C ALA A 10 13.29 -20.32 5.14
N ASP A 11 13.15 -20.14 6.44
CA ASP A 11 12.55 -18.95 7.06
C ASP A 11 13.44 -17.71 6.85
N GLU A 12 14.76 -17.83 7.03
CA GLU A 12 15.69 -16.73 6.76
C GLU A 12 15.67 -16.29 5.28
N LEU A 13 15.57 -17.24 4.35
CA LEU A 13 15.50 -16.93 2.92
C LEU A 13 14.18 -16.21 2.57
N ALA A 14 13.07 -16.60 3.20
CA ALA A 14 11.77 -15.98 3.01
C ALA A 14 11.76 -14.53 3.52
N LYS A 15 12.27 -14.28 4.74
CA LYS A 15 12.46 -12.93 5.28
C LYS A 15 13.33 -12.06 4.41
N ALA A 16 14.46 -12.59 3.92
CA ALA A 16 15.36 -11.85 3.04
C ALA A 16 14.67 -11.41 1.73
N ARG A 17 13.84 -12.27 1.14
CA ARG A 17 13.06 -11.94 -0.07
C ARG A 17 12.06 -10.81 0.19
N ILE A 18 11.33 -10.86 1.29
CA ILE A 18 10.36 -9.82 1.66
C ILE A 18 11.06 -8.49 1.91
N ALA A 19 12.16 -8.50 2.68
CA ALA A 19 12.95 -7.30 2.94
C ALA A 19 13.50 -6.70 1.64
N GLN A 20 13.93 -7.53 0.68
CA GLN A 20 14.38 -7.07 -0.62
C GLN A 20 13.24 -6.44 -1.44
N GLN A 21 12.05 -7.05 -1.43
CA GLN A 21 10.88 -6.48 -2.12
C GLN A 21 10.49 -5.13 -1.50
N ALA A 22 10.37 -5.05 -0.18
CA ALA A 22 10.08 -3.83 0.56
C ALA A 22 11.10 -2.70 0.29
N LYS A 23 12.38 -3.03 0.11
CA LYS A 23 13.42 -2.05 -0.26
C LYS A 23 13.32 -1.55 -1.70
N LYS A 24 12.77 -2.35 -2.62
CA LYS A 24 12.62 -1.97 -4.04
C LYS A 24 11.46 -1.00 -4.26
N THR A 25 10.42 -1.09 -3.44
CA THR A 25 9.27 -0.18 -3.53
C THR A 25 9.50 1.06 -2.68
N ARG A 26 8.87 2.18 -3.07
CA ARG A 26 8.74 3.37 -2.22
C ARG A 26 7.37 3.42 -1.54
N LEU A 27 6.60 2.32 -1.62
CA LEU A 27 5.25 2.25 -1.09
C LEU A 27 5.28 2.15 0.43
N ARG A 28 4.51 3.01 1.10
CA ARG A 28 4.39 3.08 2.55
C ARG A 28 2.92 3.15 2.96
N VAL A 29 2.56 2.51 4.06
CA VAL A 29 1.28 2.73 4.74
C VAL A 29 1.55 3.45 6.05
N GLU A 30 0.78 4.50 6.28
CA GLU A 30 0.75 5.28 7.50
C GLU A 30 -0.42 4.84 8.37
N VAL A 31 -0.13 4.55 9.64
CA VAL A 31 -1.11 4.12 10.64
C VAL A 31 -0.85 4.88 11.93
N GLY A 32 -1.67 5.89 12.22
CA GLY A 32 -1.35 6.82 13.30
C GLY A 32 -0.03 7.53 12.99
N ASP A 33 1.00 7.28 13.81
CA ASP A 33 2.33 7.89 13.65
C ASP A 33 3.38 6.91 13.04
N GLU A 34 2.97 5.70 12.63
CA GLU A 34 3.87 4.68 12.10
C GLU A 34 3.83 4.57 10.57
N MET A 35 5.01 4.59 9.93
CA MET A 35 5.18 4.42 8.48
C MET A 35 5.82 3.07 8.15
N ILE A 36 5.01 2.15 7.63
CA ILE A 36 5.39 0.75 7.36
C ILE A 36 5.59 0.52 5.85
N PRO A 37 6.70 -0.10 5.41
CA PRO A 37 6.90 -0.45 4.00
C PRO A 37 5.98 -1.55 3.51
N LEU A 38 5.42 -1.34 2.31
CA LEU A 38 4.64 -2.34 1.61
C LEU A 38 5.54 -3.28 0.82
N VAL A 39 5.19 -4.56 0.89
CA VAL A 39 5.80 -5.64 0.09
C VAL A 39 5.10 -5.74 -1.25
N ARG A 40 3.77 -5.58 -1.25
CA ARG A 40 2.92 -5.62 -2.45
C ARG A 40 1.69 -4.73 -2.26
N LEU A 41 1.24 -4.12 -3.35
CA LEU A 41 -0.02 -3.36 -3.44
C LEU A 41 -0.77 -3.82 -4.69
N THR A 42 -2.08 -4.07 -4.57
CA THR A 42 -3.01 -4.33 -5.67
C THR A 42 -4.20 -3.38 -5.56
N SER A 43 -5.18 -3.49 -6.47
CA SER A 43 -6.40 -2.68 -6.41
C SER A 43 -7.31 -3.01 -5.22
N THR A 44 -7.23 -4.24 -4.67
CA THR A 44 -8.15 -4.75 -3.65
C THR A 44 -7.48 -5.05 -2.31
N HIS A 45 -6.16 -5.22 -2.28
CA HIS A 45 -5.43 -5.53 -1.06
C HIS A 45 -3.98 -5.04 -1.11
N PHE A 46 -3.32 -5.07 0.05
CA PHE A 46 -1.87 -4.88 0.15
C PHE A 46 -1.29 -5.87 1.17
N ALA A 47 0.03 -6.00 1.16
CA ALA A 47 0.75 -6.86 2.09
C ALA A 47 1.96 -6.15 2.70
N ILE A 48 2.19 -6.40 3.98
CA ILE A 48 3.35 -5.94 4.74
C ILE A 48 4.08 -7.15 5.36
N SER A 49 5.34 -6.97 5.76
CA SER A 49 6.07 -8.00 6.48
C SER A 49 5.40 -8.31 7.82
N LYS A 50 5.29 -9.60 8.15
CA LYS A 50 4.74 -10.10 9.42
C LYS A 50 5.51 -9.58 10.64
N ASP A 51 6.82 -9.36 10.50
CA ASP A 51 7.66 -8.82 11.58
C ASP A 51 7.30 -7.37 11.92
N LEU A 52 6.71 -6.65 10.95
CA LEU A 52 6.31 -5.25 11.07
C LEU A 52 4.78 -5.09 11.17
N ALA A 53 4.03 -6.19 11.22
CA ALA A 53 2.57 -6.14 11.19
C ALA A 53 2.00 -5.99 12.61
N PRO A 54 1.59 -4.78 13.04
CA PRO A 54 0.66 -4.68 14.15
C PRO A 54 -0.67 -5.35 13.77
N ARG A 55 -1.59 -5.52 14.73
CA ARG A 55 -3.01 -5.79 14.43
C ARG A 55 -3.63 -4.56 13.77
N LEU A 56 -3.30 -4.39 12.49
CA LEU A 56 -3.65 -3.24 11.67
C LEU A 56 -5.12 -3.35 11.26
N ARG A 57 -5.94 -2.44 11.74
CA ARG A 57 -7.35 -2.36 11.39
C ARG A 57 -7.79 -0.91 11.48
N GLY A 58 -8.58 -0.46 10.51
CA GLY A 58 -9.15 0.88 10.52
C GLY A 58 -8.67 1.72 9.34
N LEU A 59 -8.61 3.04 9.54
CA LEU A 59 -8.24 4.01 8.52
C LEU A 59 -6.72 4.08 8.41
N VAL A 60 -6.23 4.06 7.17
CA VAL A 60 -4.81 4.15 6.84
C VAL A 60 -4.63 5.01 5.60
N ASP A 61 -3.45 5.59 5.48
CA ASP A 61 -3.05 6.39 4.32
C ASP A 61 -1.90 5.66 3.59
N ILE A 62 -1.94 5.58 2.26
CA ILE A 62 -0.96 4.87 1.44
C ILE A 62 -0.21 5.85 0.56
N TYR A 63 1.12 5.80 0.60
CA TYR A 63 2.01 6.70 -0.10
C TYR A 63 2.92 5.97 -1.08
N ASP A 64 3.29 6.65 -2.15
CA ASP A 64 4.44 6.31 -3.01
C ASP A 64 5.49 7.43 -2.88
N GLY A 65 6.51 7.17 -2.05
CA GLY A 65 7.44 8.21 -1.63
C GLY A 65 6.71 9.33 -0.89
N SER A 66 6.73 10.54 -1.45
CA SER A 66 6.04 11.71 -0.89
C SER A 66 4.61 11.89 -1.41
N ARG A 67 4.17 11.07 -2.36
CA ARG A 67 2.84 11.20 -2.98
C ARG A 67 1.82 10.38 -2.21
N HIS A 68 0.81 11.03 -1.65
CA HIS A 68 -0.34 10.36 -1.05
C HIS A 68 -1.21 9.77 -2.19
N LEU A 69 -1.34 8.45 -2.22
CA LEU A 69 -2.12 7.73 -3.22
C LEU A 69 -3.57 7.50 -2.78
N TYR A 70 -3.77 6.94 -1.59
CA TYR A 70 -5.08 6.48 -1.13
C TYR A 70 -5.25 6.68 0.36
N GLN A 71 -6.45 7.10 0.76
CA GLN A 71 -6.95 6.86 2.10
C GLN A 71 -7.91 5.66 2.09
N ALA A 72 -7.64 4.66 2.92
CA ALA A 72 -8.34 3.39 2.88
C ALA A 72 -8.78 2.90 4.27
N LEU A 73 -9.92 2.23 4.32
CA LEU A 73 -10.34 1.44 5.49
C LEU A 73 -9.95 -0.01 5.27
N VAL A 74 -9.20 -0.60 6.19
CA VAL A 74 -8.55 -1.91 5.98
C VAL A 74 -8.88 -2.90 7.09
N VAL A 75 -8.76 -4.18 6.75
CA VAL A 75 -8.86 -5.30 7.70
C VAL A 75 -7.81 -6.35 7.37
N ALA A 76 -7.19 -6.94 8.41
CA ALA A 76 -6.34 -8.11 8.25
C ALA A 76 -7.20 -9.31 7.82
N THR A 77 -6.83 -9.97 6.73
CA THR A 77 -7.59 -11.11 6.20
C THR A 77 -6.82 -12.42 6.34
N SER A 78 -5.53 -12.45 5.96
CA SER A 78 -4.76 -13.70 5.95
C SER A 78 -3.26 -13.49 6.19
N PHE A 79 -2.57 -14.58 6.49
CA PHE A 79 -1.11 -14.68 6.49
C PHE A 79 -0.67 -15.40 5.22
N ASP A 80 0.26 -14.80 4.48
CA ASP A 80 0.90 -15.40 3.30
C ASP A 80 2.41 -15.53 3.59
N GLY A 81 2.79 -16.68 4.15
CA GLY A 81 4.15 -16.91 4.64
C GLY A 81 4.57 -15.89 5.69
N ASP A 82 5.58 -15.09 5.34
CA ASP A 82 6.14 -14.01 6.18
C ASP A 82 5.52 -12.63 5.89
N ALA A 83 4.39 -12.59 5.19
CA ALA A 83 3.60 -11.38 4.96
C ALA A 83 2.20 -11.51 5.58
N VAL A 84 1.63 -10.36 5.94
CA VAL A 84 0.22 -10.24 6.35
C VAL A 84 -0.52 -9.46 5.27
N VAL A 85 -1.64 -10.02 4.82
CA VAL A 85 -2.49 -9.43 3.78
C VAL A 85 -3.64 -8.66 4.40
N PHE A 86 -3.82 -7.44 3.92
CA PHE A 86 -4.89 -6.53 4.33
C PHE A 86 -5.77 -6.20 3.12
N GLU A 87 -7.07 -6.38 3.27
CA GLU A 87 -8.05 -6.06 2.24
C GLU A 87 -8.65 -4.67 2.45
N PHE A 88 -8.95 -4.00 1.34
CA PHE A 88 -9.64 -2.72 1.36
C PHE A 88 -11.15 -2.91 1.53
N LYS A 89 -11.69 -2.38 2.63
CA LYS A 89 -13.14 -2.18 2.79
C LYS A 89 -13.63 -0.93 2.07
N ARG A 90 -12.78 0.08 2.01
CA ARG A 90 -12.97 1.31 1.25
C ARG A 90 -11.61 1.76 0.74
N ASN A 91 -11.53 2.16 -0.53
CA ASN A 91 -10.32 2.70 -1.13
C ASN A 91 -10.66 4.00 -1.84
N THR A 92 -10.24 5.14 -1.28
CA THR A 92 -10.50 6.46 -1.82
C THR A 92 -9.20 7.06 -2.31
N ALA A 93 -9.08 7.27 -3.62
CA ALA A 93 -7.91 7.92 -4.21
C ALA A 93 -7.83 9.37 -3.75
N THR A 94 -6.61 9.80 -3.41
CA THR A 94 -6.36 11.19 -3.04
C THR A 94 -6.48 12.07 -4.28
N CYS A 95 -7.39 13.04 -4.22
CA CYS A 95 -7.59 14.04 -5.27
C CYS A 95 -6.70 15.27 -4.99
N THR A 96 -6.10 15.82 -6.04
CA THR A 96 -5.20 16.99 -5.95
C THR A 96 -5.95 18.33 -5.89
N GLY A 97 -7.29 18.31 -5.77
CA GLY A 97 -8.13 19.51 -5.78
C GLY A 97 -9.51 19.23 -5.19
N PRO A 98 -10.32 20.28 -5.01
CA PRO A 98 -11.69 20.15 -4.53
C PRO A 98 -12.51 19.29 -5.48
N ALA A 99 -13.57 18.67 -4.94
CA ALA A 99 -14.58 18.03 -5.78
C ALA A 99 -15.13 19.07 -6.76
N LEU A 100 -15.27 18.70 -8.03
CA LEU A 100 -15.96 19.56 -8.99
C LEU A 100 -17.45 19.54 -8.67
N ASP A 101 -18.04 20.74 -8.54
CA ASP A 101 -19.48 20.91 -8.32
C ASP A 101 -20.30 20.74 -9.62
N PHE A 102 -19.63 20.62 -10.77
CA PHE A 102 -20.24 20.50 -12.10
C PHE A 102 -19.38 19.68 -13.06
N GLU A 103 -20.01 19.05 -14.04
CA GLU A 103 -19.32 18.36 -15.13
C GLU A 103 -18.55 19.37 -16.00
N ARG A 104 -17.29 19.06 -16.32
CA ARG A 104 -16.52 19.82 -17.31
C ARG A 104 -16.72 19.21 -18.69
N ASP A 105 -17.20 20.02 -19.63
CA ASP A 105 -17.22 19.67 -21.05
C ASP A 105 -15.80 19.36 -21.53
N GLU A 106 -15.66 18.37 -22.41
CA GLU A 106 -14.39 17.97 -23.03
C GLU A 106 -13.71 19.14 -23.75
N ASN A 107 -14.49 20.08 -24.29
CA ASN A 107 -14.00 21.26 -25.01
C ASN A 107 -14.02 22.54 -24.17
N ALA A 108 -14.11 22.44 -22.84
CA ALA A 108 -14.13 23.60 -21.97
C ALA A 108 -12.83 24.43 -22.10
N PRO A 109 -12.91 25.77 -22.07
CA PRO A 109 -11.74 26.64 -22.16
C PRO A 109 -10.78 26.39 -20.99
N VAL A 110 -9.49 26.19 -21.31
CA VAL A 110 -8.44 25.86 -20.32
C VAL A 110 -7.95 27.07 -19.52
N ALA A 111 -8.18 28.28 -20.04
CA ALA A 111 -7.79 29.54 -19.40
C ALA A 111 -8.62 30.71 -19.95
N LEU A 112 -8.65 31.80 -19.18
CA LEU A 112 -9.10 33.10 -19.67
C LEU A 112 -8.03 33.69 -20.57
N LEU A 113 -8.39 34.12 -21.77
CA LEU A 113 -7.49 34.91 -22.62
C LEU A 113 -7.48 36.37 -22.13
N PRO A 114 -6.30 36.98 -21.92
CA PRO A 114 -6.21 38.40 -21.62
C PRO A 114 -6.62 39.24 -22.83
N ASN A 115 -7.19 40.42 -22.56
CA ASN A 115 -7.53 41.43 -23.56
C ASN A 115 -6.29 42.18 -24.05
#